data_AF-A0A4Y2S3M2-F1
#
_entry.id   AF-A0A4Y2S3M2-F1
#
_cell.length_a   1.000
_cell.length_b   1.000
_cell.length_c   1.000
_cell.angle_alpha   90.00
_cell.angle_beta   90.00
_cell.angle_gamma   90.00
#
_symmetry.space_group_name_H-M   'P 1'
#
loop_
_entity.id
_entity.type
_entity.pdbx_description
1 polymer ?
#
loop_
_entity_poly.entity_id
_entity_poly.type
_entity_poly.pdbx_seq_one_letter_code
_entity_poly.pdbx_strand_id
1 'polypeptide(L)'
;MSALETLSHYDIQMHPVALKFLSILQFLRKEGFNIIFCWVPSHVGISGNEIADSIAKFVFSFLSQDIPYSDDKKSFVSHLHTTWQNNWDLQMNKKLHFVKPFIDMCPVLPIRELDVKLTLLRIGHTRFTHKHCRKDTCVSYMSYRFYCQSYFN
;
A
#
# COMPACT_ATOMS: atom_id res chain seq x y z
N MET A 1 17.16 -3.92 -12.54
CA MET A 1 17.35 -3.45 -13.91
C MET A 1 17.40 -1.94 -13.89
N SER A 2 18.45 -1.35 -14.44
CA SER A 2 18.54 0.11 -14.59
C SER A 2 17.60 0.59 -15.70
N ALA A 3 17.21 1.88 -15.68
CA ALA A 3 16.37 2.45 -16.73
C ALA A 3 16.97 2.32 -18.14
N LEU A 4 18.31 2.27 -18.26
CA LEU A 4 19.01 2.09 -19.53
C LEU A 4 18.98 0.64 -20.02
N GLU A 5 19.06 -0.35 -19.12
CA GLU A 5 18.92 -1.77 -19.47
C GLU A 5 17.50 -2.10 -19.95
N THR A 6 16.50 -1.41 -19.40
CA THR A 6 15.11 -1.52 -19.85
C THR A 6 14.93 -1.01 -21.29
N LEU A 7 15.74 -0.05 -21.74
CA LEU A 7 15.67 0.51 -23.09
C LEU A 7 16.39 -0.33 -24.14
N SER A 8 17.32 -1.20 -23.73
CA SER A 8 18.03 -2.08 -24.66
C SER A 8 17.23 -3.33 -25.04
N HIS A 9 16.25 -3.72 -24.22
CA HIS A 9 15.39 -4.88 -24.46
C HIS A 9 13.99 -4.41 -24.88
N TYR A 10 13.70 -4.48 -26.17
CA TYR A 10 12.38 -4.15 -26.69
C TYR A 10 11.39 -5.26 -26.32
N ASP A 11 10.43 -4.96 -25.44
CA ASP A 11 9.34 -5.87 -25.07
C ASP A 11 7.97 -5.15 -25.18
N ILE A 12 6.95 -5.89 -25.60
CA ILE A 12 5.57 -5.43 -25.76
C ILE A 12 4.93 -5.10 -24.39
N GLN A 13 5.48 -5.65 -23.30
CA GLN A 13 5.03 -5.36 -21.92
C GLN A 13 5.64 -4.10 -21.30
N MET A 14 6.37 -3.28 -22.07
CA MET A 14 6.99 -2.07 -21.54
C MET A 14 5.96 -1.01 -21.12
N HIS A 15 6.30 -0.25 -20.07
CA HIS A 15 5.47 0.88 -19.61
C HIS A 15 5.25 1.90 -20.75
N PRO A 16 4.04 2.48 -20.91
CA PRO A 16 3.71 3.36 -22.03
C PRO A 16 4.65 4.59 -22.16
N VAL A 17 5.18 5.09 -21.04
CA VAL A 17 6.19 6.17 -21.06
C VAL A 17 7.50 5.73 -21.71
N ALA A 18 7.95 4.50 -21.44
CA ALA A 18 9.17 3.96 -22.04
C ALA A 18 8.98 3.72 -23.55
N LEU A 19 7.80 3.26 -23.98
CA LEU A 19 7.46 3.14 -25.40
C LEU A 19 7.46 4.50 -26.12
N LYS A 20 6.88 5.54 -25.51
CA LYS A 20 6.93 6.91 -26.05
C LYS A 20 8.37 7.39 -26.19
N PHE A 21 9.19 7.19 -25.16
CA PHE A 21 10.60 7.58 -25.19
C PHE A 21 11.36 6.86 -26.31
N LEU A 22 11.18 5.54 -26.46
CA LEU A 22 11.78 4.76 -27.54
C LEU A 22 11.35 5.26 -28.93
N SER A 23 10.07 5.60 -29.11
CA SER A 23 9.56 6.14 -30.38
C SER A 23 10.24 7.46 -30.77
N ILE A 24 10.46 8.34 -29.78
CA ILE A 24 11.16 9.62 -29.97
C ILE A 24 12.63 9.39 -30.30
N LEU A 25 13.29 8.46 -29.60
CA LEU A 25 14.68 8.13 -29.90
C LEU A 25 14.87 7.55 -31.30
N GLN A 26 13.98 6.67 -31.74
CA GLN A 26 14.01 6.11 -33.09
C GLN A 26 13.80 7.21 -34.13
N PHE A 27 12.87 8.13 -33.89
CA PHE A 27 12.65 9.29 -34.75
C PHE A 27 13.92 10.14 -34.87
N LEU A 28 14.53 10.54 -33.76
CA LEU A 28 15.74 11.38 -33.78
C LEU A 28 16.93 10.67 -34.44
N ARG A 29 17.08 9.35 -34.26
CA ARG A 29 18.11 8.59 -34.98
C ARG A 29 17.88 8.56 -36.49
N LYS A 30 16.63 8.46 -36.95
CA LYS A 30 16.30 8.52 -38.38
C LYS A 30 16.65 9.88 -38.99
N GLU A 31 16.46 10.95 -38.23
CA GLU A 31 16.87 12.31 -38.62
C GLU A 31 18.40 12.52 -38.59
N GLY A 32 19.19 11.50 -38.25
CA GLY A 32 20.65 11.55 -38.27
C GLY A 32 21.31 12.06 -36.99
N PHE A 33 20.56 12.24 -35.90
CA PHE A 33 21.14 12.65 -34.63
C PHE A 33 21.87 11.48 -33.95
N ASN A 34 23.13 11.71 -33.55
CA ASN A 34 23.89 10.79 -32.72
C ASN A 34 23.63 11.08 -31.23
N ILE A 35 22.92 10.18 -30.55
CA ILE A 35 22.51 10.34 -29.15
C ILE A 35 23.28 9.33 -28.29
N ILE A 36 23.98 9.84 -27.28
CA ILE A 36 24.74 9.06 -26.30
C ILE A 36 24.17 9.36 -24.92
N PHE A 37 23.87 8.31 -24.15
CA PHE A 37 23.46 8.43 -22.76
C PHE A 37 24.68 8.32 -21.84
N CYS A 38 24.86 9.32 -20.98
CA CYS A 38 25.84 9.28 -19.91
C CYS A 38 25.12 9.36 -18.56
N TRP A 39 25.60 8.57 -17.60
CA TRP A 39 25.16 8.72 -16.23
C TRP A 39 25.95 9.85 -15.57
N VAL A 40 25.24 10.76 -14.90
CA VAL A 40 25.82 11.89 -14.19
C VAL A 40 25.51 11.73 -12.70
N PRO A 41 26.49 11.88 -11.79
CA PRO A 41 26.24 11.77 -10.36
C PRO A 41 25.28 12.85 -9.85
N SER A 42 24.41 12.46 -8.92
CA SER A 42 23.34 13.32 -8.40
C SER A 42 23.85 14.50 -7.54
N HIS A 43 25.04 14.40 -6.98
CA HIS A 43 25.64 15.44 -6.16
C HIS A 43 26.84 16.02 -6.90
N VAL A 44 26.99 17.35 -6.83
CA VAL A 44 28.12 18.19 -7.27
C VAL A 44 27.90 18.99 -8.57
N GLY A 45 27.51 20.26 -8.41
CA GLY A 45 28.11 21.44 -9.06
C GLY A 45 28.04 21.57 -10.59
N ILE A 46 27.37 20.65 -11.29
CA ILE A 46 27.16 20.74 -12.72
C ILE A 46 25.97 21.66 -12.95
N SER A 47 26.25 22.91 -13.31
CA SER A 47 25.24 23.95 -13.52
C SER A 47 24.11 23.50 -14.45
N GLY A 48 24.39 22.76 -15.52
CA GLY A 48 23.37 22.25 -16.43
C GLY A 48 22.40 21.25 -15.78
N ASN A 49 22.89 20.40 -14.86
CA ASN A 49 22.05 19.46 -14.12
C ASN A 49 21.21 20.19 -13.07
N GLU A 50 21.81 21.16 -12.37
CA GLU A 50 21.10 21.99 -11.39
C GLU A 50 20.00 22.82 -12.04
N ILE A 51 20.24 23.37 -13.24
CA ILE A 51 19.22 24.09 -14.01
C ILE A 51 18.08 23.14 -14.40
N ALA A 52 18.39 21.96 -14.96
CA ALA A 52 17.37 20.98 -15.33
C ALA A 52 16.53 20.55 -14.12
N ASP A 53 17.17 20.28 -12.98
CA ASP A 53 16.51 19.89 -11.74
C ASP A 53 15.67 21.03 -11.14
N SER A 54 16.14 22.28 -11.24
CA SER A 54 15.38 23.46 -10.80
C SER A 54 14.12 23.67 -11.63
N ILE A 55 14.19 23.48 -12.96
CA ILE A 55 13.04 23.57 -13.86
C ILE A 55 12.06 22.43 -13.56
N ALA A 56 12.54 21.21 -13.36
CA ALA A 56 11.70 20.07 -12.99
C ALA A 56 10.97 20.32 -11.67
N LYS A 57 11.67 20.82 -10.64
CA LYS A 57 11.09 21.21 -9.34
C LYS A 57 10.09 22.34 -9.46
N PHE A 58 10.37 23.34 -10.28
CA PHE A 58 9.45 24.44 -10.57
C PHE A 58 8.17 23.91 -11.21
N VAL A 59 8.26 23.13 -12.29
CA VAL A 59 7.09 22.53 -12.94
C VAL A 59 6.30 21.63 -11.98
N PHE A 60 6.99 20.86 -11.15
CA PHE A 60 6.35 20.05 -10.10
C PHE A 60 5.58 20.89 -9.09
N SER A 61 6.08 22.07 -8.67
CA SER A 61 5.35 22.92 -7.73
C SER A 61 4.09 23.57 -8.34
N PHE A 62 4.02 23.71 -9.67
CA PHE A 62 2.82 24.18 -10.38
C PHE A 62 1.85 23.06 -10.72
N LEU A 63 2.36 21.84 -10.96
CA LEU A 63 1.55 20.65 -11.12
C LEU A 63 1.02 20.26 -9.74
N SER A 64 -0.11 20.86 -9.36
CA SER A 64 -1.03 20.30 -8.36
C SER A 64 -1.61 18.99 -8.91
N GLN A 65 -0.76 17.99 -9.10
CA GLN A 65 -1.18 16.72 -9.67
C GLN A 65 -1.31 15.70 -8.56
N ASP A 66 -2.50 15.13 -8.49
CA ASP A 66 -2.84 14.00 -7.64
C ASP A 66 -1.75 12.94 -7.77
N ILE A 67 -1.07 12.68 -6.66
CA ILE A 67 -0.10 11.60 -6.54
C ILE A 67 -0.79 10.33 -7.04
N PRO A 68 -0.14 9.52 -7.91
CA PRO A 68 -0.74 8.29 -8.39
C PRO A 68 -1.26 7.49 -7.20
N TYR A 69 -2.53 7.08 -7.23
CA TYR A 69 -3.16 6.41 -6.10
C TYR A 69 -2.31 5.25 -5.55
N SER A 70 -1.52 4.56 -6.38
CA SER A 70 -0.61 3.50 -5.94
C SER A 70 0.47 3.96 -4.96
N ASP A 71 0.96 5.19 -5.14
CA ASP A 71 2.13 5.72 -4.43
C ASP A 71 1.71 6.24 -3.05
N ASP A 72 0.51 6.81 -2.94
CA ASP A 72 -0.07 7.27 -1.67
C ASP A 72 -0.94 6.22 -0.96
N LYS A 73 -1.47 5.20 -1.65
CA LYS A 73 -2.34 4.18 -1.04
C LYS A 73 -1.66 3.51 0.14
N LYS A 74 -0.37 3.16 0.04
CA LYS A 74 0.35 2.48 1.14
C LYS A 74 0.48 3.38 2.36
N SER A 75 0.83 4.65 2.15
CA SER A 75 0.96 5.65 3.22
C SER A 75 -0.39 5.89 3.89
N PHE A 76 -1.44 6.09 3.09
CA PHE A 76 -2.80 6.30 3.56
C PHE A 76 -3.35 5.10 4.33
N VAL A 77 -3.22 3.88 3.79
CA VAL A 77 -3.66 2.64 4.45
C VAL A 77 -2.89 2.42 5.75
N SER A 78 -1.58 2.70 5.77
CA SER A 78 -0.75 2.60 6.98
C SER A 78 -1.18 3.60 8.06
N HIS A 79 -1.43 4.86 7.67
CA HIS A 79 -1.90 5.89 8.58
C HIS A 79 -3.28 5.55 9.16
N LEU A 80 -4.17 5.05 8.31
CA LEU A 80 -5.49 4.58 8.71
C LEU A 80 -5.34 3.42 9.71
N HIS A 81 -4.60 2.37 9.35
CA HIS A 81 -4.33 1.20 10.22
C HIS A 81 -3.77 1.62 11.59
N THR A 82 -2.79 2.53 11.60
CA THR A 82 -2.20 3.07 12.84
C THR A 82 -3.25 3.79 13.69
N THR A 83 -4.09 4.62 13.07
CA THR A 83 -5.17 5.33 13.76
C THR A 83 -6.19 4.37 14.37
N TRP A 84 -6.53 3.31 13.65
CA TRP A 84 -7.44 2.27 14.15
C TRP A 84 -6.82 1.46 15.28
N GLN A 85 -5.56 1.06 15.13
CA GLN A 85 -4.81 0.35 16.17
C GLN A 85 -4.76 1.18 17.46
N ASN A 86 -4.47 2.48 17.36
CA ASN A 86 -4.50 3.39 18.50
C ASN A 86 -5.89 3.43 19.17
N ASN A 87 -6.97 3.47 18.38
CA ASN A 87 -8.33 3.51 18.91
C ASN A 87 -8.74 2.16 19.56
N TRP A 88 -8.25 1.05 19.01
CA TRP A 88 -8.40 -0.28 19.59
C TRP A 88 -7.61 -0.44 20.90
N ASP A 89 -6.41 0.14 20.95
CA ASP A 89 -5.60 0.15 22.15
C ASP A 89 -6.20 1.05 23.24
N LEU A 90 -7.01 2.05 22.91
CA LEU A 90 -7.80 2.78 23.92
C LEU A 90 -8.93 1.93 24.53
N GLN A 91 -9.27 0.78 23.94
CA GLN A 91 -10.33 -0.13 24.41
C GLN A 91 -9.77 -1.27 25.31
N MET A 92 -8.68 -1.03 26.05
CA MET A 92 -8.01 -2.01 26.96
C MET A 92 -8.94 -2.78 27.90
N ASN A 93 -10.09 -2.21 28.27
CA ASN A 93 -11.03 -2.82 29.22
C ASN A 93 -11.89 -3.93 28.61
N LYS A 94 -11.72 -4.26 27.33
CA LYS A 94 -12.47 -5.33 26.65
C LYS A 94 -11.66 -6.62 26.62
N LYS A 95 -12.28 -7.71 27.09
CA LYS A 95 -11.73 -9.08 27.02
C LYS A 95 -11.20 -9.48 25.64
N LEU A 96 -11.77 -8.88 24.58
CA LEU A 96 -11.35 -9.16 23.20
C LEU A 96 -9.99 -8.57 22.84
N HIS A 97 -9.61 -7.41 23.41
CA HIS A 97 -8.28 -6.83 23.19
C HIS A 97 -7.19 -7.78 23.72
N PHE A 98 -7.41 -8.38 24.89
CA PHE A 98 -6.50 -9.37 25.47
C PHE A 98 -6.27 -10.60 24.56
N VAL A 99 -7.32 -11.03 23.84
CA VAL A 99 -7.23 -12.17 22.91
C VAL A 99 -6.63 -11.76 21.56
N LYS A 100 -6.89 -10.53 21.11
CA LYS A 100 -6.41 -10.02 19.82
C LYS A 100 -6.01 -8.54 19.95
N PRO A 101 -4.75 -8.27 20.35
CA PRO A 101 -4.28 -6.90 20.55
C PRO A 101 -4.03 -6.15 19.23
N PHE A 102 -3.76 -6.86 18.13
CA PHE A 102 -3.50 -6.25 16.82
C PHE A 102 -4.67 -6.37 15.84
N ILE A 103 -4.99 -5.28 15.14
CA ILE A 103 -6.01 -5.24 14.09
C ILE A 103 -5.44 -5.73 12.77
N ASP A 104 -5.20 -7.04 12.69
CA ASP A 104 -4.76 -7.69 11.45
C ASP A 104 -5.83 -8.60 10.85
N MET A 105 -5.63 -8.99 9.60
CA MET A 105 -6.52 -9.89 8.88
C MET A 105 -6.78 -11.15 9.72
N CYS A 106 -8.05 -11.37 10.09
CA CYS A 106 -8.43 -12.59 10.77
C CYS A 106 -8.54 -13.70 9.72
N PRO A 107 -7.91 -14.86 9.90
CA PRO A 107 -8.11 -15.97 8.97
C PRO A 107 -9.59 -16.35 9.01
N VAL A 108 -10.29 -16.11 7.90
CA VAL A 108 -11.68 -16.53 7.70
C VAL A 108 -11.63 -17.93 7.13
N LEU A 109 -12.25 -18.89 7.81
CA LEU A 109 -12.35 -20.24 7.28
C LEU A 109 -13.48 -20.29 6.24
N PRO A 110 -13.31 -21.00 5.11
CA PRO A 110 -14.32 -21.10 4.06
C PRO A 110 -15.60 -21.80 4.56
N ILE A 111 -15.50 -22.59 5.63
CA ILE A 111 -16.62 -23.30 6.25
C ILE A 111 -17.14 -22.47 7.42
N ARG A 112 -18.34 -21.88 7.25
CA ARG A 112 -18.99 -21.02 8.25
C ARG A 112 -19.13 -21.69 9.62
N GLU A 113 -19.44 -22.98 9.68
CA GLU A 113 -19.62 -23.69 10.96
C GLU A 113 -18.31 -23.78 11.75
N LEU A 114 -17.21 -24.10 11.06
CA LEU A 114 -15.89 -24.21 11.68
C LEU A 114 -15.39 -22.84 12.15
N ASP A 115 -15.65 -21.82 11.34
CA ASP A 115 -15.32 -20.44 11.64
C ASP A 115 -16.07 -19.91 12.88
N VAL A 116 -17.37 -20.20 12.99
CA VAL A 116 -18.18 -19.87 14.18
C VAL A 116 -17.65 -20.59 15.42
N LYS A 117 -17.33 -21.89 15.33
CA LYS A 117 -16.77 -22.65 16.46
C LYS A 117 -15.41 -22.08 16.89
N LEU A 118 -14.54 -21.72 15.94
CA LEU A 118 -13.24 -21.13 16.22
C LEU A 118 -13.35 -19.74 16.86
N THR A 119 -14.27 -18.90 16.38
CA THR A 119 -14.58 -17.60 16.98
C THR A 119 -15.06 -17.74 18.42
N LEU A 120 -16.00 -18.66 18.68
CA LEU A 120 -16.51 -18.90 20.03
C LEU A 120 -15.40 -19.39 20.97
N LEU A 121 -14.54 -20.29 20.51
CA LEU A 121 -13.38 -20.77 21.27
C LEU A 121 -12.41 -19.62 21.60
N ARG A 122 -12.09 -18.75 20.64
CA ARG A 122 -11.19 -17.60 20.83
C ARG A 122 -11.70 -16.64 21.90
N ILE A 123 -13.00 -16.39 21.95
CA ILE A 123 -13.62 -15.50 22.95
C ILE A 123 -13.82 -16.25 24.30
N GLY A 124 -13.56 -17.57 24.33
CA GLY A 124 -13.76 -18.40 25.51
C GLY A 124 -15.22 -18.75 25.77
N HIS A 125 -16.10 -18.71 24.76
CA HIS A 125 -17.48 -19.19 24.83
C HIS A 125 -17.53 -20.71 24.63
N THR A 126 -17.45 -21.45 25.72
CA THR A 126 -17.61 -22.91 25.78
C THR A 126 -18.82 -23.27 26.62
N ARG A 127 -19.27 -24.54 26.57
CA ARG A 127 -20.39 -25.02 27.40
C ARG A 127 -20.17 -24.77 28.90
N PHE A 128 -18.91 -24.72 29.35
CA PHE A 128 -18.53 -24.47 30.75
C PHE A 128 -18.59 -22.99 31.15
N THR A 129 -18.35 -22.06 30.22
CA THR A 129 -18.35 -20.61 30.48
C THR A 129 -19.66 -19.92 30.10
N HIS A 130 -20.61 -20.65 29.50
CA HIS A 130 -21.88 -20.14 28.99
C HIS A 130 -22.78 -19.52 30.08
N LYS A 131 -22.67 -19.92 31.35
CA LYS A 131 -23.40 -19.30 32.47
C LYS A 131 -22.87 -17.90 32.86
N HIS A 132 -21.67 -17.52 32.43
CA HIS A 132 -20.99 -16.29 32.88
C HIS A 132 -20.74 -15.26 31.76
N CYS A 133 -21.32 -15.45 30.57
CA CYS A 133 -21.09 -14.54 29.45
C CYS A 133 -22.12 -13.40 29.39
N ARG A 134 -21.67 -12.17 29.73
CA ARG A 134 -22.40 -10.93 29.45
C ARG A 134 -22.50 -10.69 27.94
N LYS A 135 -23.71 -10.32 27.49
CA LYS A 135 -24.10 -10.07 26.07
C LYS A 135 -23.15 -9.09 25.34
N ASP A 136 -22.48 -8.22 26.08
CA ASP A 136 -21.59 -7.16 25.54
C ASP A 136 -20.36 -7.70 24.78
N THR A 137 -19.93 -8.92 25.08
CA THR A 137 -18.71 -9.52 24.50
C THR A 137 -18.92 -9.99 23.06
N CYS A 138 -20.11 -10.52 22.74
CA CYS A 138 -20.45 -10.99 21.39
C CYS A 138 -20.60 -9.84 20.39
N VAL A 139 -21.15 -8.71 20.85
CA VAL A 139 -21.35 -7.51 20.01
C VAL A 139 -19.99 -6.95 19.57
N SER A 140 -19.01 -6.89 20.47
CA SER A 140 -17.68 -6.37 20.17
C SER A 140 -16.93 -7.20 19.12
N TYR A 141 -17.12 -8.53 19.08
CA TYR A 141 -16.46 -9.38 18.08
C TYR A 141 -17.12 -9.28 16.70
N MET A 142 -18.45 -9.21 16.65
CA MET A 142 -19.16 -8.98 15.39
C MET A 142 -18.78 -7.65 14.77
N SER A 143 -18.69 -6.58 15.57
CA SER A 143 -18.19 -5.29 15.12
C SER A 143 -16.75 -5.39 14.60
N TYR A 144 -15.84 -6.03 15.33
CA TYR A 144 -14.46 -6.25 14.90
C TYR A 144 -14.35 -7.05 13.59
N ARG A 145 -15.20 -8.06 13.41
CA ARG A 145 -15.22 -8.92 12.23
C ARG A 145 -15.73 -8.21 10.98
N PHE A 146 -16.84 -7.48 11.09
CA PHE A 146 -17.32 -6.59 10.01
C PHE A 146 -16.25 -5.57 9.63
N TYR A 147 -15.50 -5.09 10.63
CA TYR A 147 -14.42 -4.14 10.45
C TYR A 147 -13.24 -4.72 9.63
N CYS A 148 -12.76 -5.91 9.98
CA CYS A 148 -11.67 -6.56 9.25
C CYS A 148 -12.05 -7.04 7.84
N GLN A 149 -13.31 -7.46 7.60
CA GLN A 149 -13.72 -7.97 6.28
C GLN A 149 -13.98 -6.88 5.24
N SER A 150 -14.31 -5.65 5.66
CA SER A 150 -14.69 -4.56 4.75
C SER A 150 -13.50 -3.79 4.15
N TYR A 151 -12.29 -3.96 4.69
CA TYR A 151 -11.12 -3.14 4.31
C TYR A 151 -9.93 -3.93 3.75
N PHE A 152 -9.86 -5.25 3.97
CA PHE A 152 -8.77 -6.11 3.51
C PHE A 152 -9.14 -6.96 2.27
N ASN A 153 -10.30 -6.73 1.65
CA ASN A 153 -10.68 -7.28 0.34
C ASN A 153 -10.75 -6.16 -0.71
#